data_AF-W1J4Y4-F1
#
_entry.id   AF-W1J4Y4-F1
#
_cell.length_a   1.000
_cell.length_b   1.000
_cell.length_c   1.000
_cell.angle_alpha   90.00
_cell.angle_beta   90.00
_cell.angle_gamma   90.00
#
_symmetry.space_group_name_H-M   'P 1'
#
loop_
_entity.id
_entity.type
_entity.pdbx_description
1 polymer ?
#
loop_
_entity_poly.entity_id
_entity_poly.type
_entity_poly.pdbx_seq_one_letter_code
_entity_poly.pdbx_strand_id
1 'polypeptide(L)'
;MHYPVVLLCQLFGIHRSSYQAWRTRKKSPDPERVRLKSLIREAFQESHGSAGARTMALMVTAKGRPLGRWLAGKLMAEMGLVSCQPSRHKSPRGTPEHLDIPNHLGRQFAVTEPNQLWYGDVTFVWTGKGWVYLAVVIDLFARKPVGWAMSCSPDSALTKRRSK
;
A
#
# COMPACT_ATOMS: atom_id res chain seq x y z
N MET A 1 61.97 2.53 -6.07
CA MET A 1 62.01 3.95 -6.51
C MET A 1 61.00 4.74 -5.69
N HIS A 2 61.44 5.74 -4.93
CA HIS A 2 60.56 6.63 -4.19
C HIS A 2 60.57 7.99 -4.90
N TYR A 3 59.43 8.38 -5.48
CA TYR A 3 59.33 9.64 -6.21
C TYR A 3 58.89 10.77 -5.26
N PRO A 4 59.47 11.97 -5.36
CA PRO A 4 59.02 13.11 -4.56
C PRO A 4 57.55 13.44 -4.86
N VAL A 5 56.74 13.69 -3.83
CA VAL A 5 55.33 14.11 -3.98
C VAL A 5 55.19 15.32 -4.89
N VAL A 6 56.18 16.22 -4.88
CA VAL A 6 56.23 17.41 -5.75
C VAL A 6 56.30 17.03 -7.23
N LEU A 7 57.13 16.03 -7.57
CA LEU A 7 57.28 15.53 -8.94
C LEU A 7 55.97 14.92 -9.44
N LEU A 8 55.32 14.11 -8.60
CA LEU A 8 54.03 13.51 -8.93
C LEU A 8 52.93 14.57 -9.08
N CYS A 9 52.88 15.55 -8.18
CA CYS A 9 51.93 16.67 -8.26
C CYS A 9 52.10 17.47 -9.57
N GLN A 10 53.34 17.74 -9.98
CA GLN A 10 53.65 18.42 -11.24
C GLN A 10 53.26 17.59 -12.46
N LEU A 11 53.59 16.29 -12.48
CA LEU A 11 53.26 15.37 -13.57
C LEU A 11 51.75 15.30 -13.83
N PHE A 12 50.94 15.31 -12.77
CA PHE A 12 49.49 15.24 -12.85
C PHE A 12 48.79 16.62 -12.87
N GLY A 13 49.54 17.73 -12.89
CA GLY A 13 48.97 19.08 -12.87
C GLY A 13 48.19 19.44 -11.60
N ILE A 14 48.48 18.77 -10.48
CA ILE A 14 47.81 18.98 -9.19
C ILE A 14 48.68 19.91 -8.33
N HIS A 15 48.07 20.94 -7.74
CA HIS A 15 48.81 21.80 -6.82
C HIS A 15 49.18 21.07 -5.51
N ARG A 16 50.41 21.24 -5.02
CA ARG A 16 50.92 20.56 -3.81
C ARG A 16 50.02 20.81 -2.58
N SER A 17 49.48 22.02 -2.44
CA SER A 17 48.58 22.37 -1.33
C SER A 17 47.26 21.59 -1.40
N SER A 18 46.70 21.38 -2.61
CA SER A 18 45.50 20.57 -2.82
C SER A 18 45.71 19.10 -2.44
N TYR A 19 46.87 18.54 -2.81
CA TYR A 19 47.24 17.17 -2.41
C TYR A 19 47.39 17.04 -0.89
N GLN A 20 48.07 17.98 -0.23
CA GLN A 20 48.23 17.97 1.22
C GLN A 20 46.89 18.17 1.94
N ALA A 21 46.03 19.06 1.45
CA ALA A 21 44.69 19.29 1.98
C ALA A 21 43.80 18.04 1.82
N TRP A 22 43.89 17.34 0.69
CA TRP A 22 43.21 16.06 0.49
C TRP A 22 43.73 14.98 1.43
N ARG A 23 45.06 14.87 1.58
CA ARG A 23 45.71 13.88 2.45
C ARG A 23 45.39 14.08 3.93
N THR A 24 45.31 15.33 4.37
CA THR A 24 45.00 15.71 5.76
C THR A 24 43.50 15.80 6.04
N ARG A 25 42.65 15.70 5.02
CA ARG A 25 41.19 15.71 5.16
C ARG A 25 40.76 14.50 5.97
N LYS A 26 40.40 14.72 7.24
CA LYS A 26 39.76 13.69 8.06
C LYS A 26 38.46 13.28 7.38
N LYS A 27 38.32 11.99 7.05
CA LYS A 27 37.05 11.37 6.61
C LYS A 27 36.12 11.15 7.81
N SER A 28 35.97 12.14 8.68
CA SER A 28 35.00 12.07 9.76
C SER A 28 33.58 12.16 9.16
N PRO A 29 32.63 11.32 9.58
CA PRO A 29 31.26 11.45 9.16
C PRO A 29 30.74 12.85 9.54
N ASP A 30 30.11 13.53 8.59
CA ASP A 30 29.42 14.78 8.86
C ASP A 30 28.30 14.53 9.89
N PRO A 31 28.36 15.11 11.10
CA PRO A 31 27.41 14.83 12.16
C PRO A 31 25.97 15.16 11.75
N GLU A 32 25.79 16.17 10.90
CA GLU A 32 24.48 16.56 10.42
C GLU A 32 23.92 15.52 9.44
N ARG A 33 24.77 14.99 8.57
CA ARG A 33 24.39 13.89 7.68
C ARG A 33 23.99 12.64 8.46
N VAL A 34 24.67 12.34 9.57
CA VAL A 34 24.30 11.21 10.44
C VAL A 34 22.93 11.43 11.08
N ARG A 35 22.66 12.64 11.59
CA ARG A 35 21.34 13.00 12.14
C ARG A 35 20.22 12.86 11.11
N LEU A 36 20.42 13.38 9.89
CA LEU A 36 19.46 13.25 8.80
C LEU A 36 19.18 11.79 8.43
N LYS A 37 20.22 10.94 8.38
CA LYS A 37 20.05 9.50 8.15
C LYS A 37 19.21 8.83 9.25
N SER A 38 19.41 9.23 10.50
CA SER A 38 18.62 8.73 11.63
C SER A 38 17.13 9.11 11.49
N LEU A 39 16.83 10.38 11.20
CA LEU A 39 15.44 10.86 11.01
C LEU A 39 14.73 10.15 9.87
N ILE A 40 15.42 9.93 8.75
CA ILE A 40 14.86 9.18 7.61
C ILE A 40 14.57 7.74 8.00
N ARG A 41 15.46 7.08 8.77
CA ARG A 41 15.24 5.70 9.21
C ARG A 41 14.04 5.58 10.14
N GLU A 42 13.90 6.50 11.09
CA GLU A 42 12.75 6.58 11.99
C GLU A 42 11.44 6.78 11.22
N ALA A 43 11.41 7.76 10.31
CA ALA A 43 10.23 8.01 9.47
C ALA A 43 9.89 6.82 8.55
N PHE A 44 10.90 6.11 8.05
CA PHE A 44 10.70 4.91 7.25
C PHE A 44 10.06 3.78 8.06
N GLN A 45 10.49 3.59 9.32
CA GLN A 45 9.90 2.63 10.26
C GLN A 45 8.46 2.98 10.61
N GLU A 46 8.16 4.26 10.87
CA GLU A 46 6.78 4.75 11.09
C GLU A 46 5.87 4.47 9.90
N SER A 47 6.41 4.52 8.68
CA SER A 47 5.67 4.19 7.46
C SER A 47 5.56 2.68 7.17
N HIS A 48 6.10 1.83 8.03
CA HIS A 48 6.22 0.38 7.81
C HIS A 48 6.90 0.03 6.47
N GLY A 49 7.88 0.84 6.06
CA GLY A 49 8.63 0.66 4.82
C GLY A 49 7.89 1.04 3.53
N SER A 50 6.71 1.65 3.64
CA SER A 50 5.89 2.04 2.49
C SER A 50 6.28 3.40 1.91
N ALA A 51 6.92 4.29 2.69
CA ALA A 51 7.18 5.65 2.24
C ALA A 51 8.38 5.77 1.29
N GLY A 52 8.14 6.38 0.12
CA GLY A 52 9.17 6.78 -0.83
C GLY A 52 9.79 8.16 -0.54
N ALA A 53 10.77 8.56 -1.33
CA ALA A 53 11.56 9.78 -1.12
C ALA A 53 10.72 11.07 -0.98
N ARG A 54 9.59 11.18 -1.68
CA ARG A 54 8.69 12.33 -1.54
C ARG A 54 8.03 12.37 -0.17
N THR A 55 7.47 11.24 0.27
CA THR A 55 6.81 11.12 1.57
C THR A 55 7.81 11.29 2.71
N MET A 56 9.01 10.71 2.57
CA MET A 56 10.11 10.89 3.54
C MET A 56 10.53 12.36 3.69
N ALA A 57 10.66 13.08 2.58
CA ALA A 57 10.94 14.52 2.62
C ALA A 57 9.88 15.30 3.42
N LEU A 58 8.60 14.98 3.22
CA LEU A 58 7.50 15.59 3.96
C LEU A 58 7.50 15.21 5.44
N MET A 59 7.65 13.93 5.77
CA MET A 59 7.67 13.44 7.16
C MET A 59 8.82 14.05 7.96
N VAL A 60 10.03 14.09 7.39
CA VAL A 60 11.19 14.69 8.07
C VAL A 60 11.06 16.20 8.18
N THR A 61 10.48 16.86 7.17
CA THR A 61 10.19 18.31 7.24
C THR A 61 9.15 18.62 8.32
N ALA A 62 8.12 17.79 8.46
CA ALA A 62 7.11 17.91 9.52
C ALA A 62 7.71 17.74 10.93
N LYS A 63 8.78 16.95 11.06
CA LYS A 63 9.58 16.84 12.30
C LYS A 63 10.53 18.02 12.55
N GLY A 64 10.40 19.11 11.79
CA GLY A 64 11.14 20.35 12.00
C GLY A 64 12.48 20.44 11.28
N ARG A 65 12.82 19.48 10.39
CA ARG A 65 14.05 19.53 9.59
C ARG A 65 13.73 19.62 8.09
N PRO A 66 13.88 20.80 7.46
CA PRO A 66 13.65 20.95 6.03
C PRO A 66 14.49 19.97 5.20
N LEU A 67 13.80 19.11 4.44
CA LEU A 67 14.45 18.08 3.63
C LEU A 67 13.87 18.08 2.22
N GLY A 68 14.72 18.32 1.22
CA GLY A 68 14.34 18.22 -0.19
C GLY A 68 14.23 16.77 -0.68
N ARG A 69 13.33 16.52 -1.64
CA ARG A 69 13.11 15.19 -2.25
C ARG A 69 14.39 14.54 -2.78
N TRP A 70 15.25 15.32 -3.45
CA TRP A 70 16.50 14.80 -4.01
C TRP A 70 17.44 14.28 -2.92
N LEU A 71 17.61 15.04 -1.83
CA LEU A 71 18.45 14.64 -0.72
C LEU A 71 17.86 13.45 0.04
N ALA A 72 16.55 13.42 0.25
CA ALA A 72 15.85 12.26 0.82
C ALA A 72 16.12 10.99 0.00
N GLY A 73 15.94 11.06 -1.33
CA GLY A 73 16.21 9.93 -2.22
C GLY A 73 17.67 9.47 -2.20
N LYS A 74 18.61 10.41 -2.20
CA LYS A 74 20.05 10.10 -2.11
C LYS A 74 20.39 9.40 -0.79
N LEU A 75 19.87 9.89 0.34
CA LEU A 75 20.11 9.30 1.65
C LEU A 75 19.42 7.94 1.81
N MET A 76 18.21 7.77 1.28
CA MET A 76 17.54 6.46 1.22
C MET A 76 18.37 5.45 0.45
N ALA A 77 18.86 5.81 -0.74
CA ALA A 77 19.71 4.94 -1.56
C ALA A 77 21.03 4.58 -0.85
N GLU A 78 21.70 5.54 -0.20
CA GLU A 78 22.90 5.30 0.62
C GLU A 78 22.64 4.36 1.81
N MET A 79 21.40 4.24 2.27
CA MET A 79 21.00 3.38 3.38
C MET A 79 20.33 2.07 2.94
N GLY A 80 20.16 1.86 1.63
CA GLY A 80 19.44 0.69 1.09
C GLY A 80 17.94 0.68 1.38
N LEU A 81 17.33 1.84 1.66
CA LEU A 81 15.89 1.94 1.94
C LEU A 81 15.10 1.98 0.63
N VAL A 82 14.30 0.94 0.40
CA VAL A 82 13.43 0.83 -0.77
C VAL A 82 11.98 0.82 -0.30
N SER A 83 11.19 1.71 -0.87
CA SER A 83 9.75 1.81 -0.61
C SER A 83 9.02 0.58 -1.16
N CYS A 84 8.39 -0.18 -0.27
CA CYS A 84 7.58 -1.34 -0.62
C CYS A 84 6.11 -1.02 -0.35
N GLN A 85 5.34 -0.78 -1.41
CA GLN A 85 3.89 -0.63 -1.32
C GLN A 85 3.23 -2.01 -1.48
N PRO A 86 2.23 -2.37 -0.66
CA PRO A 86 1.45 -3.57 -0.90
C PRO A 86 0.90 -3.53 -2.32
N SER A 87 1.17 -4.59 -3.09
CA SER A 87 0.56 -4.72 -4.42
C SER A 87 -0.95 -4.75 -4.25
N ARG A 88 -1.67 -4.03 -5.12
CA ARG A 88 -3.13 -4.04 -5.13
C ARG A 88 -3.60 -5.49 -5.20
N HIS A 89 -4.44 -5.93 -4.26
CA HIS A 89 -4.97 -7.28 -4.22
C HIS A 89 -5.61 -7.59 -5.58
N LYS A 90 -4.97 -8.47 -6.36
CA LYS A 90 -5.57 -9.00 -7.59
C LYS A 90 -6.57 -10.06 -7.13
N SER A 91 -7.85 -9.71 -7.08
CA SER A 91 -8.89 -10.72 -6.95
C SER A 91 -8.66 -11.77 -8.04
N PRO A 92 -8.56 -13.07 -7.68
CA PRO A 92 -8.49 -14.13 -8.67
C PRO A 92 -9.63 -13.91 -9.66
N ARG A 93 -9.32 -13.87 -10.97
CA ARG A 93 -10.37 -13.85 -11.99
C ARG A 93 -11.07 -15.20 -11.90
N GLY A 94 -12.27 -15.22 -11.32
CA GLY A 94 -13.19 -16.36 -11.29
C GLY A 94 -12.53 -17.68 -10.91
N THR A 95 -12.77 -18.17 -9.70
CA THR A 95 -12.66 -19.61 -9.47
C THR A 95 -13.36 -20.34 -10.63
N PRO A 96 -12.74 -21.36 -11.25
CA PRO A 96 -13.45 -22.15 -12.25
C PRO A 96 -14.78 -22.59 -11.65
N GLU A 97 -15.86 -22.44 -12.42
CA GLU A 97 -17.19 -22.87 -12.00
C GLU A 97 -17.08 -24.29 -11.44
N HIS A 98 -17.77 -24.55 -10.31
CA HIS A 98 -17.82 -25.89 -9.76
C HIS A 98 -18.37 -26.83 -10.83
N LEU A 99 -17.53 -27.71 -11.39
CA LEU A 99 -17.90 -28.61 -12.50
C LEU A 99 -19.08 -29.52 -12.13
N ASP A 100 -19.25 -29.79 -10.84
CA ASP A 100 -20.25 -30.70 -10.31
C ASP A 100 -21.66 -30.07 -10.20
N ILE A 101 -21.79 -28.75 -10.33
CA ILE A 101 -23.07 -28.04 -10.23
C ILE A 101 -23.23 -27.13 -11.46
N PRO A 102 -24.09 -27.48 -12.43
CA PRO A 102 -24.25 -26.66 -13.63
C PRO A 102 -24.79 -25.27 -13.27
N ASN A 103 -24.10 -24.24 -13.74
CA ASN A 103 -24.56 -22.85 -13.62
C ASN A 103 -25.71 -22.59 -14.60
N HIS A 104 -26.95 -22.85 -14.16
CA HIS A 104 -28.15 -22.64 -14.98
C HIS A 104 -28.38 -21.17 -15.38
N LEU A 105 -27.85 -20.20 -14.60
CA LEU A 105 -28.05 -18.78 -14.86
C LEU A 105 -27.02 -18.22 -15.85
N GLY A 106 -25.76 -18.65 -15.78
CA GLY A 106 -24.71 -18.20 -16.70
C GLY A 106 -24.53 -16.67 -16.79
N ARG A 107 -24.85 -15.93 -15.71
CA ARG A 107 -24.92 -14.44 -15.70
C ARG A 107 -25.93 -13.82 -16.69
N GLN A 108 -26.92 -14.58 -17.12
CA GLN A 108 -28.02 -14.10 -17.95
C GLN A 108 -29.08 -13.43 -17.08
N PHE A 109 -28.91 -12.13 -16.80
CA PHE A 109 -29.81 -11.36 -15.94
C PHE A 109 -30.98 -10.70 -16.68
N ALA A 110 -31.09 -10.90 -18.01
CA ALA A 110 -32.15 -10.36 -18.83
C ALA A 110 -33.34 -11.34 -18.85
N VAL A 111 -34.28 -11.13 -17.92
CA VAL A 111 -35.55 -11.86 -17.83
C VAL A 111 -36.68 -11.09 -18.50
N THR A 112 -37.65 -11.81 -19.07
CA THR A 112 -38.75 -11.20 -19.86
C THR A 112 -40.03 -11.03 -19.05
N GLU A 113 -40.19 -11.75 -17.93
CA GLU A 113 -41.42 -11.72 -17.11
C GLU A 113 -41.10 -11.76 -15.60
N PRO A 114 -42.01 -11.25 -14.75
CA PRO A 114 -41.89 -11.37 -13.29
C PRO A 114 -41.81 -12.82 -12.82
N ASN A 115 -41.10 -13.05 -11.70
CA ASN A 115 -41.03 -14.35 -11.01
C ASN A 115 -40.38 -15.50 -11.80
N GLN A 116 -39.63 -15.21 -12.86
CA GLN A 116 -38.84 -16.21 -13.57
C GLN A 116 -37.53 -16.53 -12.84
N LEU A 117 -36.85 -15.50 -12.33
CA LEU A 117 -35.60 -15.65 -11.59
C LEU A 117 -35.56 -14.69 -10.40
N TRP A 118 -35.22 -15.25 -9.25
CA TRP A 118 -35.00 -14.50 -8.02
C TRP A 118 -33.53 -14.52 -7.63
N TYR A 119 -33.04 -13.39 -7.15
CA TYR A 119 -31.69 -13.25 -6.61
C TYR A 119 -31.78 -12.95 -5.12
N GLY A 120 -31.08 -13.74 -4.32
CA GLY A 120 -30.99 -13.57 -2.87
C GLY A 120 -29.58 -13.18 -2.45
N ASP A 121 -29.47 -12.25 -1.51
CA ASP A 121 -28.20 -11.92 -0.84
C ASP A 121 -28.41 -11.72 0.66
N VAL A 122 -27.35 -11.95 1.44
CA VAL A 122 -27.31 -11.66 2.87
C VAL A 122 -26.25 -10.60 3.12
N THR A 123 -26.70 -9.43 3.57
CA THR A 123 -25.84 -8.31 3.92
C THR A 123 -25.96 -7.98 5.40
N PHE A 124 -25.11 -7.09 5.89
CA PHE A 124 -25.15 -6.62 7.27
C PHE A 124 -25.26 -5.08 7.33
N VAL A 125 -26.07 -4.59 8.26
CA VAL A 125 -26.36 -3.16 8.44
C VAL A 125 -25.97 -2.75 9.86
N TRP A 126 -25.23 -1.65 9.98
CA TRP A 126 -24.90 -1.07 11.28
C TRP A 126 -26.07 -0.27 11.82
N THR A 127 -26.53 -0.59 13.03
CA THR A 127 -27.70 0.06 13.66
C THR A 127 -27.32 1.10 14.72
N GLY A 128 -26.03 1.41 14.87
CA GLY A 128 -25.51 2.23 15.96
C GLY A 128 -25.28 1.46 17.27
N LYS A 129 -26.06 0.40 17.53
CA LYS A 129 -25.93 -0.48 18.71
C LYS A 129 -25.31 -1.84 18.41
N GLY A 130 -25.19 -2.19 17.13
CA GLY A 130 -24.68 -3.48 16.69
C GLY A 130 -24.96 -3.75 15.21
N TRP A 131 -24.41 -4.85 14.72
CA TRP A 131 -24.65 -5.34 13.37
C TRP A 131 -25.92 -6.20 13.33
N VAL A 132 -26.77 -5.95 12.33
CA VAL A 132 -27.93 -6.78 12.03
C VAL A 132 -27.77 -7.32 10.62
N TYR A 133 -28.02 -8.61 10.45
CA TYR A 133 -27.98 -9.30 9.17
C TYR A 133 -29.35 -9.21 8.50
N LEU A 134 -29.35 -8.80 7.24
CA LEU A 134 -30.51 -8.63 6.39
C LEU A 134 -30.39 -9.59 5.21
N ALA A 135 -31.28 -10.58 5.14
CA ALA A 135 -31.45 -11.45 3.99
C ALA A 135 -32.57 -10.88 3.12
N VAL A 136 -32.32 -10.64 1.84
CA VAL A 136 -33.31 -10.10 0.89
C VAL A 136 -33.33 -10.96 -0.36
N VAL A 137 -34.53 -11.21 -0.88
CA VAL A 137 -34.78 -11.84 -2.17
C VAL A 137 -35.44 -10.81 -3.08
N ILE A 138 -34.86 -10.63 -4.27
CA ILE A 138 -35.28 -9.66 -5.28
C ILE A 138 -35.74 -10.40 -6.53
N ASP A 139 -36.86 -9.97 -7.11
CA ASP A 139 -37.25 -10.38 -8.46
C ASP A 139 -36.39 -9.65 -9.50
N LEU A 140 -35.68 -10.41 -10.35
CA LEU A 140 -34.74 -9.84 -11.32
C LEU A 140 -35.44 -9.01 -12.40
N PHE A 141 -36.70 -9.33 -12.71
CA PHE A 141 -37.49 -8.57 -13.69
C PHE A 141 -37.92 -7.23 -13.10
N ALA A 142 -38.68 -7.25 -12.01
CA ALA A 142 -39.23 -6.03 -11.42
C ALA A 142 -38.19 -5.18 -10.68
N ARG A 143 -37.02 -5.75 -10.35
CA ARG A 143 -35.99 -5.15 -9.48
C ARG A 143 -36.56 -4.72 -8.12
N LYS A 144 -37.54 -5.50 -7.62
CA LYS A 144 -38.22 -5.25 -6.36
C LYS A 144 -37.99 -6.39 -5.37
N PRO A 145 -37.83 -6.09 -4.07
CA PRO A 145 -37.82 -7.12 -3.03
C PRO A 145 -39.15 -7.88 -3.03
N VAL A 146 -39.07 -9.21 -3.11
CA VAL A 146 -40.23 -10.11 -2.98
C VAL A 146 -40.31 -10.76 -1.59
N GLY A 147 -39.22 -10.68 -0.81
CA GLY A 147 -39.16 -11.13 0.57
C GLY A 147 -37.87 -10.69 1.24
N TRP A 148 -37.92 -10.55 2.57
CA TRP A 148 -36.74 -10.19 3.36
C TRP A 148 -36.88 -10.73 4.79
N ALA A 149 -35.76 -10.87 5.50
CA ALA A 149 -35.74 -11.24 6.92
C ALA A 149 -34.53 -10.60 7.60
N MET A 150 -34.62 -10.35 8.91
CA MET A 150 -33.53 -9.76 9.70
C MET A 150 -33.24 -10.59 10.95
N SER A 151 -31.97 -10.66 11.35
CA SER A 151 -31.50 -11.31 12.57
C SER A 151 -30.22 -10.66 13.09
N CYS A 152 -29.99 -10.71 14.40
CA CYS A 152 -28.71 -10.31 15.00
C CYS A 152 -27.61 -11.37 14.79
N SER A 153 -27.94 -12.53 14.21
CA SER A 153 -27.03 -13.65 13.99
C SER A 153 -27.05 -14.10 12.53
N PRO A 154 -25.88 -14.35 11.90
CA PRO A 154 -25.78 -14.87 10.55
C PRO A 154 -25.90 -16.39 10.57
N ASP A 155 -27.12 -16.90 10.57
CA ASP A 155 -27.39 -18.34 10.59
C ASP A 155 -28.23 -18.79 9.38
N SER A 156 -28.22 -20.10 9.12
CA SER A 156 -29.05 -20.68 8.05
C SER A 156 -30.54 -20.61 8.35
N ALA A 157 -30.94 -20.24 9.56
CA ALA A 157 -32.35 -20.04 9.90
C ALA A 157 -32.85 -18.70 9.33
N LEU A 158 -31.99 -17.68 9.28
CA LEU A 158 -32.29 -16.37 8.68
C LEU A 158 -32.70 -16.51 7.21
N THR A 159 -31.97 -17.30 6.42
CA THR A 159 -32.28 -17.49 4.99
C THR A 159 -33.53 -18.34 4.75
N LYS A 160 -33.96 -19.13 5.75
CA LYS A 160 -35.19 -19.92 5.70
C LYS A 160 -36.40 -19.17 6.25
N ARG A 161 -36.21 -18.02 6.91
CA ARG A 161 -37.30 -17.22 7.45
C ARG A 161 -38.04 -16.51 6.32
N ARG A 162 -39.31 -16.81 6.20
CA ARG A 162 -40.24 -16.13 5.29
C ARG A 162 -40.92 -15.01 6.07
N SER A 163 -40.61 -13.75 5.76
CA SER A 163 -41.48 -12.65 6.20
C SER A 163 -42.67 -12.52 5.26
N LYS A 164 -43.79 -12.06 5.80
CA LYS A 164 -44.98 -11.66 5.03
C LYS A 164 -44.74 -10.36 4.28
#